data_AF-A0A7K5M6Q0-F1
#
_entry.id   AF-A0A7K5M6Q0-F1
#
_cell.length_a   1.000
_cell.length_b   1.000
_cell.length_c   1.000
_cell.angle_alpha   90.00
_cell.angle_beta   90.00
_cell.angle_gamma   90.00
#
_symmetry.space_group_name_H-M   'P 1'
#
loop_
_entity.id
_entity.type
_entity.pdbx_description
1 polymer ?
#
loop_
_entity_poly.entity_id
_entity_poly.type
_entity_poly.pdbx_seq_one_letter_code
_entity_poly.pdbx_strand_id
1 'polypeptide(L)'
;LSLKFGDVGNLKGLVIRLLLTTSYYQLSVQSWFSLQRLQLLYNHSLQATFNASGIRAPAAHSFRCQRVSSLQRHDAVLVPSSQHDLSHRWEVTFIDFQV
;
A
#
# COMPACT_ATOMS: atom_id res chain seq x y z
N LEU A 1 1.89 7.40 -5.73
CA LEU A 1 2.70 8.07 -4.68
C LEU A 1 3.96 7.26 -4.41
N SER A 2 5.11 7.88 -4.16
CA SER A 2 6.36 7.17 -3.81
C SER A 2 7.09 7.89 -2.70
N LEU A 3 7.32 7.18 -1.60
CA LEU A 3 8.05 7.62 -0.42
C LEU A 3 9.47 7.06 -0.52
N LYS A 4 10.46 7.94 -0.72
CA LYS A 4 11.87 7.56 -0.83
C LYS A 4 12.54 7.83 0.51
N PHE A 5 12.93 6.77 1.21
CA PHE A 5 13.57 6.89 2.53
C PHE A 5 15.10 6.93 2.42
N GLY A 6 15.67 6.58 1.27
CA GLY A 6 17.12 6.48 1.12
C GLY A 6 17.65 5.31 1.96
N ASP A 7 18.68 5.57 2.75
CA ASP A 7 19.30 4.56 3.60
C ASP A 7 18.64 4.54 4.98
N VAL A 8 18.05 3.40 5.34
CA VAL A 8 17.37 3.17 6.63
C VAL A 8 18.09 2.03 7.36
N GLY A 9 19.02 2.40 8.24
CA GLY A 9 19.89 1.43 8.92
C GLY A 9 20.71 0.62 7.91
N ASN A 10 20.54 -0.70 7.92
CA ASN A 10 21.22 -1.61 6.98
C ASN A 10 20.53 -1.66 5.61
N LEU A 11 19.33 -1.10 5.49
CA LEU A 11 18.60 -1.06 4.23
C LEU A 11 19.07 0.12 3.38
N LYS A 12 19.77 -0.15 2.27
CA LYS A 12 20.14 0.85 1.26
C LYS A 12 19.03 1.11 0.23
N GLY A 13 18.71 2.39 0.02
CA GLY A 13 17.77 2.83 -1.01
C GLY A 13 16.35 2.28 -0.89
N LEU A 14 15.77 2.27 0.32
CA LEU A 14 14.40 1.83 0.56
C LEU A 14 13.39 2.82 -0.04
N VAL A 15 12.45 2.32 -0.83
CA VAL A 15 11.33 3.08 -1.39
C VAL A 15 10.03 2.33 -1.19
N ILE A 16 9.02 3.03 -0.66
CA ILE A 16 7.65 2.53 -0.56
C ILE A 16 6.81 3.23 -1.63
N ARG A 17 6.21 2.46 -2.53
CA ARG A 17 5.38 2.98 -3.63
C ARG A 17 3.93 2.52 -3.42
N LEU A 18 3.02 3.49 -3.42
CA LEU A 18 1.59 3.26 -3.36
C LEU A 18 0.99 3.50 -4.75
N LEU A 19 0.35 2.48 -5.31
CA LEU A 19 -0.34 2.51 -6.59
C LEU A 19 -1.83 2.71 -6.36
N LEU A 20 -2.30 3.92 -6.67
CA LEU A 20 -3.70 4.28 -6.58
C LEU A 20 -4.33 4.30 -7.97
N THR A 21 -5.61 3.97 -8.05
CA THR A 21 -6.45 4.16 -9.23
C THR A 21 -7.62 5.06 -8.87
N THR A 22 -8.10 5.82 -9.86
CA THR A 22 -9.29 6.65 -9.74
C THR A 22 -10.34 6.14 -10.71
N SER A 23 -11.59 6.03 -10.27
CA SER A 23 -12.71 5.58 -11.09
C SER A 23 -13.93 6.46 -10.83
N TYR A 24 -14.62 6.83 -11.90
CA TYR A 24 -15.84 7.62 -11.82
C TYR A 24 -17.07 6.73 -11.77
N TYR A 25 -17.86 6.86 -10.71
CA TYR A 25 -19.10 6.12 -10.51
C TYR A 25 -20.28 6.98 -10.96
N GLN A 26 -20.89 6.59 -12.09
CA GLN A 26 -21.99 7.33 -12.72
C GLN A 26 -23.20 7.49 -11.80
N LEU A 27 -23.60 6.42 -11.08
CA LEU A 27 -24.77 6.44 -10.19
C LEU A 27 -24.65 7.45 -9.05
N SER A 28 -23.44 7.64 -8.51
CA SER A 28 -23.17 8.61 -7.44
C SER A 28 -22.62 9.94 -7.98
N VAL A 29 -22.44 10.08 -9.29
CA VAL A 29 -21.82 11.25 -9.96
C VAL A 29 -20.53 11.66 -9.25
N GLN A 30 -19.70 10.67 -8.93
CA GLN A 30 -18.56 10.90 -8.03
C GLN A 30 -17.35 10.05 -8.43
N SER A 31 -16.19 10.68 -8.44
CA SER A 31 -14.90 9.99 -8.54
C SER A 31 -14.51 9.41 -7.20
N TRP A 32 -13.98 8.19 -7.22
CA TRP A 32 -13.42 7.52 -6.07
C TRP A 32 -11.99 7.12 -6.38
N PHE A 33 -11.10 7.20 -5.40
CA PHE A 33 -9.81 6.56 -5.50
C PHE A 33 -9.79 5.26 -4.71
N SER A 34 -8.89 4.36 -5.10
CA SER A 34 -8.58 3.15 -4.36
C SER A 34 -7.09 2.87 -4.40
N LEU A 35 -6.53 2.43 -3.27
CA LEU A 35 -5.19 1.86 -3.24
C LEU A 35 -5.28 0.43 -3.76
N GLN A 36 -4.61 0.16 -4.88
CA GLN A 36 -4.61 -1.17 -5.50
C GLN A 36 -3.46 -2.02 -4.98
N ARG A 37 -2.25 -1.43 -4.95
CA ARG A 37 -1.04 -2.14 -4.59
C ARG A 37 -0.08 -1.27 -3.80
N LEU A 38 0.64 -1.91 -2.89
CA LEU A 38 1.83 -1.38 -2.24
C LEU A 38 3.04 -2.14 -2.75
N GLN A 39 4.06 -1.42 -3.17
CA GLN A 39 5.32 -1.97 -3.63
C GLN A 39 6.45 -1.51 -2.72
N LEU A 40 7.29 -2.45 -2.31
CA LEU A 40 8.52 -2.20 -1.60
C LEU A 40 9.68 -2.41 -2.58
N LEU A 41 10.48 -1.36 -2.76
CA LEU A 41 11.69 -1.42 -3.55
C LEU A 41 12.88 -1.25 -2.62
N TYR A 42 13.90 -2.08 -2.85
CA TYR A 42 15.12 -2.12 -2.08
C TYR A 42 16.29 -2.25 -3.03
N ASN A 43 17.35 -1.46 -2.82
CA ASN A 43 18.52 -1.47 -3.68
C ASN A 43 18.15 -1.46 -5.18
N HIS A 44 17.24 -0.56 -5.57
CA HIS A 44 16.71 -0.39 -6.92
C HIS A 44 15.94 -1.57 -7.53
N SER A 45 15.66 -2.62 -6.77
CA SER A 45 14.92 -3.81 -7.20
C SER A 45 13.56 -3.90 -6.50
N LEU A 46 12.54 -4.40 -7.19
CA LEU A 46 11.23 -4.68 -6.60
C LEU A 46 11.34 -5.92 -5.72
N GLN A 47 11.09 -5.77 -4.42
CA GLN A 47 11.20 -6.85 -3.45
C GLN A 47 9.86 -7.45 -3.08
N ALA A 48 8.85 -6.61 -2.85
CA ALA A 48 7.56 -7.06 -2.36
C ALA A 48 6.43 -6.27 -3.02
N THR A 49 5.38 -6.97 -3.41
CA THR A 49 4.12 -6.37 -3.86
C THR A 49 2.95 -6.94 -3.06
N PHE A 50 2.27 -6.05 -2.34
CA PHE A 50 1.05 -6.36 -1.62
C PHE A 50 -0.16 -5.82 -2.37
N ASN A 51 -1.17 -6.64 -2.54
CA ASN A 51 -2.51 -6.21 -2.94
C ASN A 51 -3.19 -5.56 -1.74
N ALA A 52 -3.80 -4.40 -1.97
CA ALA A 52 -4.58 -3.70 -0.97
C ALA A 52 -6.07 -3.90 -1.24
N SER A 53 -6.84 -4.26 -0.22
CA SER A 53 -8.30 -4.35 -0.28
C SER A 53 -8.92 -3.33 0.68
N GLY A 54 -10.10 -2.80 0.34
CA GLY A 54 -10.87 -1.93 1.23
C GLY A 54 -10.31 -0.51 1.46
N ILE A 55 -9.13 -0.17 0.94
CA ILE A 55 -8.53 1.16 1.09
C ILE A 55 -8.99 2.05 -0.07
N ARG A 56 -10.07 2.82 0.15
CA ARG A 56 -10.74 3.63 -0.88
C ARG A 56 -11.63 4.71 -0.27
N ALA A 57 -11.73 5.84 -0.93
CA ALA A 57 -12.60 6.96 -0.54
C ALA A 57 -13.03 7.77 -1.77
N PRO A 58 -14.08 8.61 -1.66
CA PRO A 58 -14.36 9.62 -2.67
C PRO A 58 -13.14 10.51 -2.92
N ALA A 59 -12.89 10.91 -4.16
CA ALA A 59 -11.71 11.70 -4.54
C ALA A 59 -11.60 13.07 -3.86
N ALA A 60 -12.71 13.57 -3.29
CA ALA A 60 -12.75 14.82 -2.52
C ALA A 60 -12.49 14.63 -1.01
N HIS A 61 -12.37 13.39 -0.53
CA HIS A 61 -12.16 13.04 0.87
C HIS A 61 -10.90 12.17 1.00
N SER A 62 -10.41 12.00 2.23
CA SER A 62 -9.31 11.07 2.52
C SER A 62 -9.83 9.77 3.13
N PHE A 63 -9.14 8.66 2.89
CA PHE A 63 -9.30 7.43 3.65
C PHE A 63 -8.44 7.51 4.91
N ARG A 64 -9.00 7.19 6.09
CA ARG A 64 -8.25 7.08 7.35
C ARG A 64 -8.51 5.75 8.03
N CYS A 65 -7.45 5.07 8.46
CA CYS A 65 -7.52 3.85 9.24
C CYS A 65 -6.40 3.82 10.28
N GLN A 66 -6.72 3.42 11.51
CA GLN A 66 -5.75 3.37 12.60
C GLN A 66 -4.61 2.39 12.32
N ARG A 67 -4.88 1.31 11.57
CA ARG A 67 -3.89 0.29 11.27
C ARG A 67 -4.12 -0.31 9.89
N VAL A 68 -3.08 -0.30 9.07
CA VAL A 68 -3.04 -0.99 7.77
C VAL A 68 -1.83 -1.91 7.80
N SER A 69 -2.04 -3.22 7.79
CA SER A 69 -0.98 -4.20 8.03
C SER A 69 -1.02 -5.37 7.05
N SER A 70 0.14 -6.00 6.83
CA SER A 70 0.28 -7.29 6.17
C SER A 70 0.19 -8.49 7.11
N LEU A 71 0.14 -8.26 8.43
CA LEU A 71 0.08 -9.31 9.45
C LEU A 71 -1.32 -9.90 9.57
N GLN A 72 -1.48 -11.20 9.30
CA GLN A 72 -2.79 -11.87 9.32
C GLN A 72 -3.52 -11.79 10.67
N ARG A 73 -2.77 -11.77 11.78
CA ARG A 73 -3.32 -11.61 13.14
C ARG A 73 -4.06 -10.29 13.40
N HIS A 74 -4.04 -9.35 12.45
CA HIS A 74 -4.57 -8.00 12.60
C HIS A 74 -5.43 -7.56 11.40
N ASP A 75 -6.27 -8.46 10.88
CA ASP A 75 -7.16 -8.19 9.74
C ASP A 75 -6.41 -7.61 8.54
N ALA A 76 -5.43 -8.39 8.05
CA ALA A 76 -4.50 -7.97 7.01
C ALA A 76 -5.22 -7.48 5.74
N VAL A 77 -5.23 -6.15 5.56
CA VAL A 77 -5.69 -5.47 4.34
C VAL A 77 -4.62 -5.43 3.25
N LEU A 78 -3.35 -5.69 3.61
CA LEU A 78 -2.24 -5.84 2.68
C LEU A 78 -1.90 -7.32 2.53
N VAL A 79 -2.29 -7.92 1.41
CA VAL A 79 -2.07 -9.35 1.14
C VAL A 79 -0.96 -9.52 0.11
N PRO A 80 0.04 -10.38 0.32
CA PRO A 80 1.05 -10.68 -0.70
C PRO A 80 0.42 -11.02 -2.05
N SER A 81 0.91 -10.39 -3.12
CA SER A 81 0.30 -10.53 -4.46
C SER A 81 0.54 -11.90 -5.10
N SER A 82 1.60 -12.59 -4.70
CA SER A 82 1.97 -13.94 -5.14
C SER A 82 2.71 -14.69 -4.04
N GLN A 83 2.56 -16.01 -3.99
CA GLN A 83 3.35 -16.88 -3.11
C GLN A 83 4.84 -16.92 -3.49
N HIS A 84 5.17 -16.62 -4.76
CA HIS A 84 6.53 -16.63 -5.30
C HIS A 84 7.24 -15.27 -5.19
N ASP A 85 6.51 -14.22 -4.82
CA ASP A 85 7.07 -12.91 -4.54
C ASP A 85 7.74 -12.94 -3.15
N LEU A 86 8.91 -12.29 -2.99
CA LEU A 86 9.67 -12.22 -1.72
C LEU A 86 8.91 -11.46 -0.60
N SER A 87 7.66 -11.06 -0.81
CA SER A 87 6.75 -10.42 0.14
C SER A 87 6.60 -11.18 1.46
N HIS A 88 6.75 -12.51 1.47
CA HIS A 88 6.76 -13.29 2.71
C HIS A 88 7.96 -13.00 3.62
N ARG A 89 8.99 -12.30 3.12
CA ARG A 89 10.15 -11.82 3.90
C ARG A 89 9.96 -10.42 4.46
N TRP A 90 8.84 -9.77 4.14
CA TRP A 90 8.57 -8.39 4.50
C TRP A 90 7.27 -8.27 5.29
N GLU A 91 7.36 -7.59 6.42
CA GLU A 91 6.20 -7.19 7.19
C GLU A 91 6.04 -5.68 7.13
N VAL A 92 4.84 -5.23 6.77
CA VAL A 92 4.53 -3.81 6.64
C VAL A 92 3.35 -3.50 7.55
N THR A 93 3.52 -2.49 8.41
CA THR A 93 2.44 -1.96 9.23
C THR A 93 2.50 -0.44 9.23
N PHE A 94 1.43 0.20 8.78
CA PHE A 94 1.18 1.62 8.98
C PHE A 94 0.30 1.79 10.22
N ILE A 95 0.64 2.81 11.02
CA ILE A 95 -0.14 3.26 12.18
C ILE A 95 -0.65 4.66 11.85
N ASP A 96 -1.92 4.92 12.14
CA ASP A 96 -2.63 6.16 11.80
C ASP A 96 -2.47 6.53 10.31
N PHE A 97 -2.88 5.60 9.45
CA PHE A 97 -2.75 5.73 8.01
C PHE A 97 -3.84 6.66 7.46
N GLN A 98 -3.43 7.72 6.76
CA GLN A 98 -4.31 8.59 6.00
C GLN A 98 -3.77 8.79 4.59
N VAL A 99 -4.64 8.65 3.59
CA VAL A 99 -4.34 8.83 2.16
C VAL A 99 -5.48 9.51 1.43
#